data_AF-A0A397TWB6-F1
#
_entry.id   AF-A0A397TWB6-F1
#
_cell.length_a   1.000
_cell.length_b   1.000
_cell.length_c   1.000
_cell.angle_alpha   90.00
_cell.angle_beta   90.00
_cell.angle_gamma   90.00
#
_symmetry.space_group_name_H-M   'P 1'
#
loop_
_entity.id
_entity.type
_entity.pdbx_description
1 polymer ?
#
loop_
_entity_poly.entity_id
_entity_poly.type
_entity_poly.pdbx_seq_one_letter_code
_entity_poly.pdbx_strand_id
1 'polypeptide(L)'
;MSFSNSQIILHLLSKNGPQTSKQLLSHITEYPQLTSHSFLKSKVLNNMKDQQLIHKKISKNDPKSKNKPLFLWHINEEKINKNAHMKLYPQNEKKVVQVEQEDKGIFIF
;
A
#
# COMPACT_ATOMS: atom_id res chain seq x y z
N MET A 1 -15.80 7.70 4.63
CA MET A 1 -15.29 6.38 5.07
C MET A 1 -13.87 6.58 5.56
N SER A 2 -13.55 6.14 6.78
CA SER A 2 -12.18 6.13 7.28
C SER A 2 -11.49 4.85 6.78
N PHE A 3 -10.33 4.98 6.14
CA PHE A 3 -9.55 3.82 5.72
C PHE A 3 -8.86 3.20 6.93
N SER A 4 -8.93 1.88 7.05
CA SER A 4 -8.21 1.18 8.12
C SER A 4 -6.70 1.30 7.92
N ASN A 5 -5.94 1.23 9.01
CA ASN A 5 -4.48 1.28 8.95
C ASN A 5 -3.91 0.20 8.02
N SER A 6 -4.52 -0.99 8.00
CA SER A 6 -4.12 -2.07 7.11
C SER A 6 -4.35 -1.74 5.64
N GLN A 7 -5.45 -1.09 5.29
CA GLN A 7 -5.73 -0.64 3.92
C GLN A 7 -4.69 0.38 3.45
N ILE A 8 -4.32 1.34 4.31
CA ILE A 8 -3.28 2.34 4.01
C ILE A 8 -1.93 1.67 3.74
N ILE A 9 -1.51 0.72 4.59
CA ILE A 9 -0.23 0.05 4.40
C ILE A 9 -0.23 -0.80 3.12
N LEU A 10 -1.32 -1.51 2.83
CA LEU A 10 -1.46 -2.24 1.56
C LEU A 10 -1.42 -1.28 0.36
N HIS A 11 -2.02 -0.10 0.45
CA HIS A 11 -1.93 0.93 -0.59
C HIS A 11 -0.48 1.34 -0.87
N LEU A 12 0.22 1.76 0.18
CA LEU A 12 1.58 2.28 0.09
C LEU A 12 2.52 1.23 -0.51
N LEU A 13 2.40 -0.03 -0.06
CA LEU A 13 3.19 -1.13 -0.60
C LEU A 13 2.78 -1.52 -2.03
N SER A 14 1.49 -1.37 -2.39
CA SER A 14 1.02 -1.67 -3.75
C SER A 14 1.51 -0.64 -4.75
N LYS A 15 1.46 0.65 -4.36
CA LYS A 15 1.83 1.79 -5.18
C LYS A 15 3.34 1.98 -5.30
N ASN A 16 4.06 1.94 -4.18
CA ASN A 16 5.49 2.24 -4.14
C ASN A 16 6.38 0.99 -4.15
N GLY A 17 5.77 -0.20 -4.08
CA GLY A 17 6.50 -1.46 -3.95
C GLY A 17 7.00 -1.72 -2.51
N PRO A 18 7.89 -2.71 -2.33
CA PRO A 18 8.41 -3.06 -1.01
C PRO A 18 9.17 -1.91 -0.34
N GLN A 19 8.84 -1.63 0.92
CA GLN A 19 9.39 -0.49 1.66
C GLN A 19 9.85 -0.85 3.07
N THR A 20 10.81 -0.10 3.59
CA THR A 20 11.20 -0.19 5.01
C THR A 20 10.15 0.44 5.92
N SER A 21 10.15 0.08 7.21
CA SER A 21 9.30 0.75 8.20
C SER A 21 9.51 2.27 8.26
N LYS A 22 10.75 2.73 7.99
CA LYS A 22 11.08 4.16 7.96
C LYS A 22 10.45 4.87 6.76
N GLN A 23 10.43 4.23 5.60
CA GLN A 23 9.78 4.77 4.40
C GLN A 23 8.24 4.75 4.53
N LEU A 24 7.68 3.70 5.13
CA LEU A 24 6.25 3.70 5.45
C LEU A 24 5.89 4.82 6.44
N LEU A 25 6.77 5.10 7.41
CA LEU A 25 6.63 6.22 8.34
C LEU A 25 6.67 7.58 7.64
N SER A 26 7.47 7.78 6.59
CA SER A 26 7.47 9.09 5.90
C SER A 26 6.14 9.42 5.24
N HIS A 27 5.29 8.43 4.98
CA HIS A 27 3.93 8.66 4.47
C HIS A 27 2.90 8.88 5.58
N ILE A 28 3.24 8.66 6.86
CA ILE A 28 2.30 8.83 7.98
C ILE A 28 1.78 10.26 8.10
N THR A 29 2.55 11.27 7.70
CA THR A 29 2.10 12.67 7.69
C THR A 29 0.86 12.90 6.81
N GLU A 30 0.62 12.03 5.83
CA GLU A 30 -0.56 12.06 4.97
C GLU A 30 -1.77 11.33 5.59
N TYR A 31 -1.57 10.54 6.66
CA TYR A 31 -2.59 9.69 7.27
C TYR A 31 -2.66 9.91 8.79
N PRO A 32 -3.49 10.85 9.28
CA PRO A 32 -3.56 11.21 10.70
C PRO A 32 -3.97 10.06 11.63
N GLN A 33 -4.56 8.96 11.11
CA GLN A 33 -4.86 7.76 11.90
C GLN A 33 -3.62 6.95 12.33
N LEU A 34 -2.45 7.17 11.72
CA LEU A 34 -1.20 6.50 12.07
C LEU A 34 -0.42 7.37 13.06
N THR A 35 -0.82 7.37 14.33
CA THR A 35 -0.37 8.37 15.33
C THR A 35 1.11 8.30 15.72
N SER A 36 1.81 7.17 15.55
CA SER A 36 3.23 7.07 15.92
C SER A 36 3.99 5.94 15.23
N HIS A 37 5.32 6.08 15.16
CA HIS A 37 6.22 5.04 14.63
C HIS A 37 6.14 3.72 15.41
N SER A 38 6.04 3.80 16.75
CA SER A 38 5.88 2.62 17.61
C SER A 38 4.55 1.90 17.32
N PHE A 39 3.46 2.66 17.16
CA PHE A 39 2.16 2.12 16.80
C PHE A 39 2.18 1.44 15.42
N LEU A 40 2.77 2.08 14.41
CA LEU A 40 2.93 1.49 13.07
C LEU A 40 3.68 0.15 13.15
N LYS A 41 4.84 0.12 13.81
CA LYS A 41 5.70 -1.07 13.83
C LYS A 41 5.13 -2.18 14.71
N SER A 42 4.79 -1.85 15.95
CA SER A 42 4.44 -2.85 16.96
C SER A 42 3.01 -3.35 16.84
N LYS A 43 2.08 -2.51 16.33
CA LYS A 43 0.65 -2.84 16.30
C LYS A 43 0.13 -3.07 14.88
N VAL A 44 0.46 -2.21 13.92
CA VAL A 44 -0.09 -2.34 12.55
C VAL A 44 0.67 -3.39 11.75
N LEU A 45 1.99 -3.22 11.59
CA LEU A 45 2.80 -4.12 10.76
C LEU A 45 2.89 -5.53 11.34
N ASN A 46 3.04 -5.67 12.66
CA ASN A 46 3.06 -6.99 13.29
C ASN A 46 1.71 -7.70 13.15
N ASN A 47 0.58 -7.03 13.42
CA ASN A 47 -0.74 -7.65 13.24
C ASN A 47 -1.00 -8.07 11.79
N MET A 48 -0.66 -7.22 10.81
CA MET A 48 -0.77 -7.58 9.39
C MET A 48 0.13 -8.76 9.00
N LYS A 49 1.31 -8.87 9.62
CA LYS A 49 2.21 -10.02 9.44
C LYS A 49 1.59 -11.29 10.01
N ASP A 50 1.01 -11.23 11.22
CA ASP A 50 0.38 -12.38 11.87
C ASP A 50 -0.85 -12.87 11.08
N GLN A 51 -1.57 -11.95 10.45
CA GLN A 51 -2.66 -12.23 9.51
C GLN A 51 -2.18 -12.73 8.13
N GLN A 52 -0.87 -12.79 7.90
CA GLN A 52 -0.21 -13.14 6.64
C GLN A 52 -0.60 -12.25 5.45
N LEU A 53 -0.92 -10.98 5.71
CA LEU A 53 -1.21 -9.99 4.65
C LEU A 53 0.09 -9.40 4.08
N ILE A 54 1.10 -9.26 4.93
CA ILE A 54 2.44 -8.78 4.58
C ILE A 54 3.50 -9.69 5.16
N HIS A 55 4.69 -9.66 4.59
CA HIS A 55 5.84 -10.38 5.10
C HIS A 55 7.11 -9.53 5.03
N LYS A 56 8.06 -9.83 5.91
CA LYS A 56 9.32 -9.10 6.02
C LYS A 56 10.43 -9.88 5.34
N LYS A 57 11.09 -9.29 4.35
CA LYS A 57 12.24 -9.88 3.64
C LYS A 57 13.49 -9.03 3.81
N ILE A 58 14.65 -9.68 3.79
CA ILE A 58 15.94 -9.01 3.82
C ILE A 58 16.34 -8.73 2.38
N SER A 59 16.51 -7.45 2.03
CA SER A 59 17.13 -7.08 0.76
C SER A 59 18.64 -7.17 0.91
N LYS A 60 19.25 -8.14 0.21
CA LYS A 60 20.70 -8.32 0.17
C LYS A 60 21.37 -7.54 -0.99
N ASN A 61 20.58 -7.01 -1.91
CA ASN A 61 21.05 -6.46 -3.19
C ASN A 61 21.06 -4.92 -3.27
N ASP A 62 20.84 -4.20 -2.17
CA ASP A 62 20.85 -2.74 -2.22
C ASP A 62 22.32 -2.24 -2.23
N PRO A 63 22.79 -1.58 -3.30
CA PRO A 63 24.18 -1.14 -3.43
C PRO A 63 24.58 -0.11 -2.37
N LYS A 64 23.62 0.55 -1.70
CA LYS A 64 23.85 1.45 -0.55
C LYS A 64 23.97 0.73 0.79
N SER A 65 23.67 -0.57 0.83
CA SER A 65 23.48 -1.37 2.04
C SER A 65 24.67 -2.27 2.37
N LYS A 66 25.88 -1.89 1.94
CA LYS A 66 27.10 -2.74 2.00
C LYS A 66 27.39 -3.39 3.36
N ASN A 67 26.89 -2.83 4.48
CA ASN A 67 27.17 -3.34 5.83
C ASN A 67 25.97 -3.56 6.76
N LYS A 68 24.71 -3.35 6.34
CA LYS A 68 23.54 -3.55 7.24
C LYS A 68 22.41 -4.27 6.52
N PRO A 69 21.74 -5.27 7.13
CA PRO A 69 20.59 -5.90 6.51
C PRO A 69 19.43 -4.90 6.41
N LEU A 70 18.99 -4.61 5.18
CA LEU A 70 17.82 -3.77 4.94
C LEU A 70 16.56 -4.65 4.95
N PHE A 71 15.66 -4.38 5.90
CA PHE A 71 14.41 -5.11 6.00
C PHE A 71 13.27 -4.39 5.29
N LEU A 72 12.72 -5.04 4.28
CA LEU A 72 11.59 -4.56 3.50
C LEU A 72 10.32 -5.33 3.87
N TRP A 73 9.22 -4.60 3.90
CA TRP A 73 7.88 -5.17 3.97
C TRP A 73 7.35 -5.37 2.56
N HIS A 74 6.83 -6.56 2.31
CA HIS A 74 6.26 -6.98 1.04
C HIS A 74 4.81 -7.38 1.26
N ILE A 75 3.97 -7.17 0.25
CA ILE A 75 2.61 -7.72 0.23
C ILE A 75 2.73 -9.24 0.05
N ASN A 76 1.88 -9.98 0.75
CA ASN A 76 1.69 -11.39 0.45
C ASN A 76 0.74 -11.53 -0.74
N GLU A 77 1.31 -11.58 -1.95
CA GLU A 77 0.54 -11.66 -3.20
C GLU A 77 -0.27 -12.95 -3.34
N GLU A 78 0.05 -14.00 -2.57
CA GLU A 78 -0.75 -15.23 -2.49
C GLU A 78 -2.12 -15.00 -1.84
N LYS A 79 -2.21 -14.02 -0.94
CA LYS A 79 -3.40 -13.76 -0.12
C LYS A 79 -4.07 -12.43 -0.45
N ILE A 80 -3.32 -11.51 -1.04
CA ILE A 80 -3.74 -10.13 -1.32
C ILE A 80 -3.53 -9.81 -2.78
N ASN A 81 -4.62 -9.43 -3.45
CA ASN A 81 -4.54 -8.88 -4.80
C ASN A 81 -4.01 -7.44 -4.75
N LYS A 82 -2.73 -7.27 -5.04
CA LYS A 82 -2.04 -5.96 -5.08
C LYS A 82 -2.79 -4.92 -5.92
N ASN A 83 -3.36 -5.31 -7.07
CA ASN A 83 -4.05 -4.40 -7.98
C ASN A 83 -5.32 -3.81 -7.36
N ALA A 84 -6.00 -4.56 -6.49
CA ALA A 84 -7.20 -4.08 -5.77
C ALA A 84 -6.86 -2.95 -4.77
N HIS A 85 -5.62 -2.85 -4.33
CA HIS A 85 -5.16 -1.86 -3.35
C HIS A 85 -4.35 -0.71 -3.99
N MET A 86 -4.12 -0.73 -5.30
CA MET A 86 -3.46 0.37 -6.01
C MET A 86 -4.30 1.66 -6.05
N LYS A 87 -5.63 1.56 -6.00
CA LYS A 87 -6.55 2.69 -6.06
C LYS A 87 -7.30 2.86 -4.73
N LEU A 88 -6.58 3.23 -3.68
CA LEU A 88 -7.21 3.82 -2.51
C LEU A 88 -7.37 5.32 -2.79
N TYR A 89 -8.56 5.69 -3.26
CA TYR A 89 -8.94 7.09 -3.46
C TYR A 89 -9.01 7.75 -2.07
N PRO A 90 -8.15 8.73 -1.75
CA PRO A 90 -8.29 9.51 -0.51
C PRO A 90 -9.70 10.12 -0.46
N GLN A 91 -10.20 10.38 0.74
CA GLN A 91 -11.59 10.79 1.04
C GLN A 91 -12.15 11.99 0.23
N ASN A 92 -11.32 12.69 -0.55
CA ASN A 92 -11.66 13.86 -1.34
C ASN A 92 -11.66 13.66 -2.86
N GLU A 93 -11.36 12.48 -3.40
CA GLU A 93 -11.58 12.22 -4.83
C GLU A 93 -13.06 11.94 -5.08
N LYS A 94 -13.80 13.03 -5.31
CA LYS A 94 -15.08 12.99 -6.01
C LYS A 94 -14.92 12.05 -7.20
N LYS A 95 -15.80 11.04 -7.24
CA LYS A 95 -16.16 10.24 -8.42
C LYS A 95 -15.85 10.97 -9.73
N VAL A 96 -14.68 10.78 -10.29
CA VAL A 96 -14.51 10.84 -11.74
C VAL A 96 -14.65 9.39 -12.17
N VAL A 97 -15.91 8.95 -12.19
CA VAL A 97 -16.28 7.79 -12.97
C VAL A 97 -15.98 8.22 -14.40
N GLN A 98 -14.83 7.78 -14.92
CA GLN A 98 -14.65 7.64 -16.36
C GLN A 98 -15.72 6.63 -16.78
N VAL A 99 -16.87 7.14 -17.19
CA VAL A 99 -17.80 6.40 -18.03
C VAL A 99 -17.06 6.26 -19.34
N GLU A 100 -16.41 5.12 -19.47
CA GLU A 100 -15.94 4.55 -20.71
C GLU A 100 -17.09 4.71 -21.72
N GLN A 101 -16.87 5.56 -22.73
CA GLN A 101 -17.82 5.74 -23.82
C GLN A 101 -17.92 4.40 -24.54
N GLU A 102 -19.00 3.66 -24.30
CA GLU A 102 -19.47 2.66 -25.23
C GLU A 102 -19.85 3.39 -26.51
N ASP A 103 -18.95 3.36 -27.48
CA ASP A 103 -19.13 3.77 -28.86
C ASP A 103 -20.19 2.86 -29.49
N LYS A 104 -21.47 3.18 -29.23
CA LYS A 104 -22.58 2.60 -29.99
C LYS A 104 -22.60 3.29 -31.34
N GLY A 105 -21.88 2.69 -32.29
CA GLY A 105 -22.04 2.95 -33.70
C GLY A 105 -23.50 2.80 -34.11
N ILE A 106 -24.17 3.93 -34.30
CA ILE A 106 -25.47 4.00 -34.96
C ILE A 106 -25.17 4.06 -36.47
N PHE A 107 -25.34 2.91 -37.14
CA PHE A 107 -25.46 2.87 -38.60
C PHE A 107 -26.80 3.46 -39.00
N ILE A 108 -26.76 4.49 -39.83
CA ILE A 108 -27.91 5.09 -40.50
C ILE A 108 -28.02 4.39 -41.87
N PHE A 109 -29.19 3.82 -42.18
CA PHE A 109 -29.61 3.47 -43.54
C PHE A 109 -30.82 4.33 -43.89
#